data_AF-A0A1N7J0I0-F1
#
_entry.id   AF-A0A1N7J0I0-F1
#
_cell.length_a   1.000
_cell.length_b   1.000
_cell.length_c   1.000
_cell.angle_alpha   90.00
_cell.angle_beta   90.00
_cell.angle_gamma   90.00
#
_symmetry.space_group_name_H-M   'P 1'
#
loop_
_entity.id
_entity.type
_entity.pdbx_description
1 polymer ?
#
loop_
_entity_poly.entity_id
_entity_poly.type
_entity_poly.pdbx_seq_one_letter_code
_entity_poly.pdbx_strand_id
1 'polypeptide(L)'
;MNIPSNLTEFLYWVKERTEKLWSVDDENCPKGFYGAKWQGLSKEQIDQVEKKYNIRFIPEHKEFLKILHTIDKKEIFEYEDDGELITEERNFFYNWLADEKEVLEIIKSSYSWMKYDADEDSQVWLSSWGIKPASLEKRIEIFEEWFSHVPALLPLTGLRYIVSDENLKWKPVISLGSSDIIVMGWDLRTYLLNELSNYLDIHIDVFDEEDQMFYPELIDEVKNIFDENFKYDQTKDIPYLKERILYLSSGWSSFGLSYYPENAGIHPIVKTEMSEEEK
;
A
#
# COMPACT_ATOMS: atom_id res chain seq x y z
N MET A 1 -18.77 -7.90 -15.36
CA MET A 1 -19.38 -7.69 -14.03
C MET A 1 -19.97 -6.28 -14.07
N ASN A 2 -20.34 -5.63 -12.98
CA ASN A 2 -20.50 -4.17 -13.01
C ASN A 2 -19.94 -3.64 -11.70
N ILE A 3 -18.72 -3.10 -11.76
CA ILE A 3 -17.96 -2.60 -10.60
C ILE A 3 -18.27 -1.11 -10.46
N PRO A 4 -18.96 -0.68 -9.38
CA PRO A 4 -19.38 0.72 -9.24
C PRO A 4 -18.20 1.70 -9.33
N SER A 5 -18.42 2.85 -9.97
CA SER A 5 -17.44 3.93 -10.05
C SER A 5 -17.57 4.94 -8.90
N ASN A 6 -18.76 5.06 -8.30
CA ASN A 6 -18.97 5.86 -7.09
C ASN A 6 -18.28 5.16 -5.91
N LEU A 7 -17.48 5.89 -5.13
CA LEU A 7 -16.69 5.31 -4.04
C LEU A 7 -17.57 4.62 -2.99
N THR A 8 -18.63 5.27 -2.51
CA THR A 8 -19.50 4.69 -1.47
C THR A 8 -20.18 3.42 -1.98
N GLU A 9 -20.74 3.44 -3.20
CA GLU A 9 -21.34 2.25 -3.82
C GLU A 9 -20.32 1.12 -4.00
N PHE A 10 -19.09 1.46 -4.41
CA PHE A 10 -18.00 0.51 -4.57
C PHE A 10 -17.59 -0.13 -3.23
N LEU A 11 -17.50 0.65 -2.15
CA LEU A 11 -17.16 0.13 -0.82
C LEU A 11 -18.22 -0.85 -0.30
N TYR A 12 -19.51 -0.57 -0.53
CA TYR A 12 -20.58 -1.54 -0.23
C TYR A 12 -20.52 -2.77 -1.13
N TRP A 13 -20.19 -2.60 -2.41
CA TRP A 13 -19.99 -3.70 -3.35
C TRP A 13 -18.85 -4.64 -2.92
N VAL A 14 -17.75 -4.08 -2.40
CA VAL A 14 -16.65 -4.84 -1.78
C VAL A 14 -17.17 -5.58 -0.54
N LYS A 15 -17.80 -4.86 0.40
CA LYS A 15 -18.36 -5.42 1.64
C LYS A 15 -19.24 -6.64 1.38
N GLU A 16 -20.19 -6.52 0.44
CA GLU A 16 -21.12 -7.59 0.10
C GLU A 16 -20.43 -8.83 -0.45
N ARG A 17 -19.40 -8.67 -1.29
CA ARG A 17 -18.69 -9.78 -1.91
C ARG A 17 -17.81 -10.52 -0.94
N THR A 18 -16.98 -9.78 -0.21
CA THR A 18 -16.11 -10.37 0.79
C THR A 18 -16.93 -11.10 1.85
N GLU A 19 -18.00 -10.48 2.38
CA GLU A 19 -18.85 -11.13 3.38
C GLU A 19 -19.66 -12.31 2.85
N LYS A 20 -20.00 -12.33 1.56
CA LYS A 20 -20.62 -13.48 0.91
C LYS A 20 -19.62 -14.63 0.81
N LEU A 21 -18.39 -14.36 0.36
CA LEU A 21 -17.33 -15.36 0.29
C LEU A 21 -17.03 -15.94 1.67
N TRP A 22 -16.94 -15.10 2.69
CA TRP A 22 -16.73 -15.51 4.08
C TRP A 22 -17.93 -16.24 4.71
N SER A 23 -19.11 -16.23 4.08
CA SER A 23 -20.30 -16.89 4.63
C SER A 23 -20.35 -18.40 4.40
N VAL A 24 -19.40 -18.93 3.61
CA VAL A 24 -19.28 -20.35 3.28
C VAL A 24 -17.95 -20.87 3.83
N ASP A 25 -17.98 -21.95 4.62
CA ASP A 25 -16.78 -22.58 5.17
C ASP A 25 -16.22 -23.59 4.15
N ASP A 26 -15.59 -23.07 3.09
CA ASP A 26 -14.94 -23.86 2.04
C ASP A 26 -13.51 -23.39 1.78
N GLU A 27 -12.82 -24.02 0.82
CA GLU A 27 -11.42 -23.74 0.48
C GLU A 27 -11.15 -22.31 0.01
N ASN A 28 -12.18 -21.58 -0.44
CA ASN A 28 -12.05 -20.19 -0.86
C ASN A 28 -12.16 -19.21 0.30
N CYS A 29 -12.69 -19.63 1.46
CA CYS A 29 -12.75 -18.80 2.65
C CYS A 29 -11.42 -18.89 3.41
N PRO A 30 -10.68 -17.78 3.58
CA PRO A 30 -9.41 -17.85 4.31
C PRO A 30 -9.59 -18.27 5.76
N LYS A 31 -8.56 -18.90 6.30
CA LYS A 31 -8.58 -19.40 7.68
C LYS A 31 -8.82 -18.25 8.66
N GLY A 32 -9.77 -18.47 9.57
CA GLY A 32 -10.22 -17.47 10.55
C GLY A 32 -11.30 -16.52 10.04
N PHE A 33 -11.62 -16.51 8.74
CA PHE A 33 -12.58 -15.56 8.16
C PHE A 33 -14.00 -16.11 8.07
N TYR A 34 -14.25 -17.38 8.37
CA TYR A 34 -15.61 -17.92 8.30
C TYR A 34 -16.58 -17.12 9.19
N GLY A 35 -17.62 -16.58 8.57
CA GLY A 35 -18.62 -15.71 9.17
C GLY A 35 -18.15 -14.28 9.48
N ALA A 36 -16.97 -13.87 9.01
CA ALA A 36 -16.44 -12.53 9.24
C ALA A 36 -17.35 -11.43 8.67
N LYS A 37 -17.37 -10.29 9.34
CA LYS A 37 -18.15 -9.11 9.00
C LYS A 37 -17.32 -7.85 9.14
N TRP A 38 -17.47 -6.94 8.18
CA TRP A 38 -16.85 -5.62 8.29
C TRP A 38 -17.52 -4.78 9.38
N GLN A 39 -16.70 -4.15 10.20
CA GLN A 39 -17.06 -3.18 11.22
C GLN A 39 -16.59 -1.80 10.76
N GLY A 40 -17.55 -0.90 10.52
CA GLY A 40 -17.29 0.48 10.18
C GLY A 40 -17.26 1.39 11.41
N LEU A 41 -16.62 2.55 11.27
CA LEU A 41 -16.59 3.59 12.30
C LEU A 41 -17.74 4.59 12.15
N SER A 42 -18.29 5.03 13.28
CA SER A 42 -19.14 6.21 13.34
C SER A 42 -18.33 7.49 13.11
N LYS A 43 -19.00 8.58 12.78
CA LYS A 43 -18.36 9.89 12.65
C LYS A 43 -17.66 10.30 13.95
N GLU A 44 -18.29 10.09 15.09
CA GLU A 44 -17.74 10.42 16.40
C GLU A 44 -16.49 9.59 16.72
N GLN A 45 -16.47 8.31 16.31
CA GLN A 45 -15.30 7.46 16.46
C GLN A 45 -14.14 7.93 15.56
N ILE A 46 -14.42 8.33 14.31
CA ILE A 46 -13.42 8.94 13.42
C ILE A 46 -12.85 10.21 14.05
N ASP A 47 -13.70 11.11 14.56
CA ASP A 47 -13.27 12.36 15.19
C ASP A 47 -12.41 12.09 16.45
N GLN A 48 -12.73 11.03 17.21
CA GLN A 48 -11.92 10.58 18.36
C GLN A 48 -10.55 10.05 17.94
N VAL A 49 -10.48 9.26 16.86
CA VAL A 49 -9.23 8.73 16.31
C VAL A 49 -8.34 9.87 15.82
N GLU A 50 -8.88 10.81 15.03
CA GLU A 50 -8.12 11.99 14.56
C GLU A 50 -7.51 12.76 15.73
N LYS A 51 -8.28 12.97 16.80
CA LYS A 51 -7.80 13.62 18.03
C LYS A 51 -6.75 12.79 18.78
N LYS A 52 -6.98 11.48 18.95
CA LYS A 52 -6.10 10.59 19.72
C LYS A 52 -4.70 10.51 19.10
N TYR A 53 -4.64 10.35 17.78
CA TYR A 53 -3.38 10.18 17.05
C TYR A 53 -2.80 11.49 16.50
N ASN A 54 -3.51 12.61 16.66
CA ASN A 54 -3.15 13.91 16.08
C ASN A 54 -2.93 13.82 14.55
N ILE A 55 -3.88 13.16 13.88
CA ILE A 55 -3.89 12.96 12.42
C ILE A 55 -5.16 13.54 11.83
N ARG A 56 -5.19 13.64 10.50
CA ARG A 56 -6.39 14.01 9.74
C ARG A 56 -6.56 13.07 8.55
N PHE A 57 -7.73 12.45 8.47
CA PHE A 57 -8.13 11.62 7.35
C PHE A 57 -8.71 12.48 6.23
N ILE A 58 -8.31 12.20 4.99
CA ILE A 58 -8.97 12.76 3.80
C ILE A 58 -10.41 12.21 3.65
N PRO A 59 -11.31 12.89 2.91
CA PRO A 59 -12.71 12.48 2.76
C PRO A 59 -12.91 11.02 2.31
N GLU A 60 -12.12 10.57 1.33
CA GLU A 60 -12.18 9.22 0.79
C GLU A 60 -11.77 8.16 1.83
N HIS A 61 -10.77 8.48 2.66
CA HIS A 61 -10.37 7.63 3.77
C HIS A 61 -11.46 7.57 4.85
N LYS A 62 -12.10 8.70 5.18
CA LYS A 62 -13.24 8.71 6.11
C LYS A 62 -14.38 7.84 5.59
N GLU A 63 -14.64 7.85 4.29
CA GLU A 63 -15.68 7.03 3.68
C GLU A 63 -15.33 5.53 3.74
N PHE A 64 -14.08 5.17 3.46
CA PHE A 64 -13.56 3.81 3.67
C PHE A 64 -13.76 3.36 5.12
N LEU A 65 -13.34 4.17 6.10
CA LEU A 65 -13.43 3.81 7.52
C LEU A 65 -14.88 3.62 7.99
N LYS A 66 -15.86 4.32 7.43
CA LYS A 66 -17.27 4.12 7.78
C LYS A 66 -17.83 2.76 7.35
N ILE A 67 -17.20 2.09 6.39
CA ILE A 67 -17.77 0.90 5.73
C ILE A 67 -16.88 -0.32 5.92
N LEU A 68 -15.58 -0.18 5.69
CA LEU A 68 -14.58 -1.26 5.60
C LEU A 68 -13.41 -1.05 6.57
N HIS A 69 -13.62 -0.41 7.73
CA HIS A 69 -12.52 -0.09 8.65
C HIS A 69 -11.73 -1.32 9.10
N THR A 70 -12.41 -2.35 9.61
CA THR A 70 -11.80 -3.63 9.99
C THR A 70 -12.85 -4.73 9.97
N ILE A 71 -12.48 -5.98 10.25
CA ILE A 71 -13.42 -7.09 10.41
C ILE A 71 -13.49 -7.54 11.87
N ASP A 72 -14.56 -8.26 12.23
CA ASP A 72 -14.79 -8.79 13.58
C ASP A 72 -14.01 -10.09 13.90
N LYS A 73 -13.06 -10.46 13.02
CA LYS A 73 -12.22 -11.65 13.08
C LYS A 73 -10.75 -11.28 12.89
N LYS A 74 -9.87 -12.24 13.15
CA LYS A 74 -8.46 -12.17 12.78
C LYS A 74 -8.16 -13.17 11.68
N GLU A 75 -7.20 -12.83 10.85
CA GLU A 75 -6.64 -13.75 9.85
C GLU A 75 -5.76 -14.76 10.58
N ILE A 76 -5.93 -16.03 10.24
CA ILE A 76 -5.03 -17.07 10.72
C ILE A 76 -4.03 -17.35 9.62
N PHE A 77 -2.78 -16.95 9.84
CA PHE A 77 -1.67 -17.17 8.93
C PHE A 77 -0.83 -18.34 9.45
N GLU A 78 -0.66 -19.36 8.61
CA GLU A 78 0.13 -20.54 8.94
C GLU A 78 1.33 -20.64 7.98
N TYR A 79 2.51 -20.85 8.54
CA TYR A 79 3.73 -21.07 7.76
C TYR A 79 4.65 -22.05 8.49
N GLU A 80 5.53 -22.71 7.74
CA GLU A 80 6.54 -23.60 8.30
C GLU A 80 7.83 -22.82 8.52
N ASP A 81 8.40 -22.91 9.72
CA ASP A 81 9.72 -22.36 10.06
C ASP A 81 10.51 -23.42 10.82
N ASP A 82 11.71 -23.73 10.34
CA ASP A 82 12.58 -24.82 10.83
C ASP A 82 11.86 -26.18 11.02
N GLY A 83 10.90 -26.50 10.15
CA GLY A 83 10.11 -27.73 10.21
C GLY A 83 8.97 -27.72 11.25
N GLU A 84 8.75 -26.60 11.94
CA GLU A 84 7.61 -26.40 12.84
C GLU A 84 6.52 -25.58 12.13
N LEU A 85 5.27 -26.04 12.22
CA LEU A 85 4.12 -25.27 11.77
C LEU A 85 3.81 -24.17 12.78
N ILE A 86 4.05 -22.92 12.39
CA ILE A 86 3.71 -21.74 13.17
C ILE A 86 2.34 -21.24 12.72
N THR A 87 1.49 -20.91 13.69
CA THR A 87 0.18 -20.30 13.46
C THR A 87 0.14 -18.93 14.14
N GLU A 88 -0.13 -17.89 13.37
CA GLU A 88 -0.23 -16.52 13.85
C GLU A 88 -1.60 -15.92 13.55
N GLU A 89 -2.12 -15.14 14.49
CA GLU A 89 -3.29 -14.31 14.24
C GLU A 89 -2.86 -12.90 13.85
N ARG A 90 -3.33 -12.42 12.69
CA ARG A 90 -3.01 -11.10 12.16
C ARG A 90 -4.27 -10.27 11.92
N ASN A 91 -4.14 -8.96 12.02
CA ASN A 91 -5.23 -8.05 11.70
C ASN A 91 -5.35 -7.91 10.18
N PHE A 92 -6.55 -8.07 9.64
CA PHE A 92 -6.78 -7.92 8.21
C PHE A 92 -6.65 -6.46 7.75
N PHE A 93 -7.25 -5.54 8.50
CA PHE A 93 -7.05 -4.09 8.43
C PHE A 93 -6.93 -3.56 9.85
N TYR A 94 -6.10 -2.53 10.05
CA TYR A 94 -5.82 -2.00 11.38
C TYR A 94 -7.09 -1.46 12.05
N ASN A 95 -7.41 -2.01 13.22
CA ASN A 95 -8.46 -1.51 14.07
C ASN A 95 -7.97 -0.26 14.85
N TRP A 96 -8.13 0.92 14.26
CA TRP A 96 -7.92 2.23 14.88
C TRP A 96 -8.50 2.43 16.30
N LEU A 97 -9.47 1.62 16.76
CA LEU A 97 -10.00 1.68 18.11
C LEU A 97 -9.28 0.75 19.11
N ALA A 98 -8.73 -0.37 18.64
CA ALA A 98 -8.23 -1.45 19.48
C ALA A 98 -6.72 -1.73 19.32
N ASP A 99 -6.17 -1.52 18.13
CA ASP A 99 -4.80 -1.86 17.74
C ASP A 99 -3.82 -0.70 17.99
N GLU A 100 -3.89 -0.10 19.18
CA GLU A 100 -3.13 1.13 19.46
C GLU A 100 -1.62 0.95 19.29
N LYS A 101 -1.09 -0.19 19.75
CA LYS A 101 0.34 -0.47 19.67
C LYS A 101 0.76 -0.61 18.20
N GLU A 102 0.05 -1.43 17.44
CA GLU A 102 0.33 -1.76 16.05
C GLU A 102 0.20 -0.50 15.16
N VAL A 103 -0.84 0.31 15.37
CA VAL A 103 -1.05 1.58 14.67
C VAL A 103 0.09 2.57 14.96
N LEU A 104 0.53 2.69 16.22
CA LEU A 104 1.65 3.57 16.56
C LEU A 104 2.98 3.07 16.00
N GLU A 105 3.19 1.75 15.99
CA GLU A 105 4.37 1.12 15.42
C GLU A 105 4.42 1.38 13.91
N ILE A 106 3.35 1.08 13.16
CA ILE A 106 3.34 1.24 11.71
C ILE A 106 3.46 2.71 11.26
N ILE A 107 2.84 3.65 11.98
CA ILE A 107 3.01 5.09 11.71
C ILE A 107 4.48 5.47 11.84
N LYS A 108 5.16 5.01 12.90
CA LYS A 108 6.59 5.25 13.12
C LYS A 108 7.47 4.50 12.12
N SER A 109 7.07 3.31 11.69
CA SER A 109 7.82 2.48 10.75
C SER A 109 8.11 3.24 9.46
N SER A 110 7.15 4.00 8.92
CA SER A 110 7.37 4.81 7.71
C SER A 110 8.61 5.72 7.81
N TYR A 111 8.77 6.42 8.93
CA TYR A 111 9.94 7.23 9.24
C TYR A 111 11.18 6.37 9.45
N SER A 112 11.10 5.33 10.29
CA SER A 112 12.26 4.50 10.65
C SER A 112 12.88 3.80 9.44
N TRP A 113 12.04 3.22 8.59
CA TRP A 113 12.44 2.61 7.31
C TRP A 113 13.07 3.64 6.39
N MET A 114 12.44 4.81 6.24
CA MET A 114 12.95 5.83 5.34
C MET A 114 14.26 6.47 5.80
N LYS A 115 14.44 6.60 7.12
CA LYS A 115 15.64 7.11 7.77
C LYS A 115 16.80 6.13 7.69
N TYR A 116 16.53 4.84 7.87
CA TYR A 116 17.54 3.79 7.75
C TYR A 116 18.24 3.88 6.38
N ASP A 117 17.48 4.22 5.35
CA ASP A 117 18.03 4.41 4.01
C ASP A 117 18.92 5.65 3.85
N ALA A 118 18.92 6.61 4.77
CA ALA A 118 19.80 7.78 4.75
C ALA A 118 21.16 7.55 5.46
N ASP A 119 21.37 6.35 6.01
CA ASP A 119 22.57 5.97 6.77
C ASP A 119 23.79 5.63 5.86
N GLU A 120 24.96 5.38 6.45
CA GLU A 120 26.25 5.05 5.80
C GLU A 120 26.17 3.77 4.98
N ASP A 121 25.48 2.76 5.50
CA ASP A 121 25.37 1.45 4.85
C ASP A 121 24.35 1.43 3.70
N SER A 122 23.43 2.40 3.65
CA SER A 122 22.43 2.46 2.59
C SER A 122 22.95 3.19 1.35
N GLN A 123 22.57 2.63 0.20
CA GLN A 123 22.89 3.16 -1.12
C GLN A 123 21.91 4.25 -1.57
N VAL A 124 20.83 4.52 -0.82
CA VAL A 124 19.80 5.49 -1.24
C VAL A 124 20.21 6.90 -0.83
N TRP A 125 20.41 7.76 -1.81
CA TRP A 125 20.57 9.20 -1.59
C TRP A 125 19.94 9.95 -2.76
N LEU A 126 18.87 10.70 -2.49
CA LEU A 126 18.08 11.33 -3.53
C LEU A 126 18.86 12.47 -4.20
N SER A 127 18.65 12.68 -5.50
CA SER A 127 19.31 13.78 -6.21
C SER A 127 18.89 15.15 -5.66
N SER A 128 17.65 15.29 -5.20
CA SER A 128 17.18 16.52 -4.54
C SER A 128 17.86 16.82 -3.21
N TRP A 129 18.52 15.84 -2.59
CA TRP A 129 19.28 16.03 -1.35
C TRP A 129 20.69 16.60 -1.61
N GLY A 130 21.11 16.67 -2.88
CA GLY A 130 22.42 17.16 -3.29
C GLY A 130 23.53 16.15 -3.07
N ILE A 131 24.77 16.63 -2.92
CA ILE A 131 25.95 15.80 -2.68
C ILE A 131 25.83 15.13 -1.31
N LYS A 132 26.05 13.80 -1.23
CA LYS A 132 26.01 13.04 0.03
C LYS A 132 27.15 13.50 0.96
N PRO A 133 26.84 14.14 2.11
CA PRO A 133 27.84 14.56 3.08
C PRO A 133 28.52 13.37 3.76
N ALA A 134 29.79 13.51 4.13
CA ALA A 134 30.49 12.47 4.91
C ALA A 134 29.90 12.31 6.32
N SER A 135 29.52 13.41 6.98
CA SER A 135 28.93 13.37 8.34
C SER A 135 27.52 12.76 8.33
N LEU A 136 27.33 11.75 9.19
CA LEU A 136 26.02 11.15 9.44
C LEU A 136 25.02 12.16 10.01
N GLU A 137 25.46 13.04 10.91
CA GLU A 137 24.62 14.09 11.47
C GLU A 137 24.06 14.98 10.37
N LYS A 138 24.91 15.38 9.41
CA LYS A 138 24.47 16.23 8.30
C LYS A 138 23.52 15.51 7.34
N ARG A 139 23.71 14.21 7.14
CA ARG A 139 22.80 13.38 6.36
C ARG A 139 21.43 13.26 7.01
N ILE A 140 21.40 13.03 8.33
CA ILE A 140 20.15 12.99 9.10
C ILE A 140 19.46 14.35 9.03
N GLU A 141 20.17 15.48 9.17
CA GLU A 141 19.56 16.81 9.05
C GLU A 141 18.84 17.01 7.70
N ILE A 142 19.46 16.62 6.59
CA ILE A 142 18.86 16.72 5.24
C ILE A 142 17.64 15.82 5.13
N PHE A 143 17.74 14.59 5.65
CA PHE A 143 16.61 13.67 5.69
C PHE A 143 15.44 14.22 6.51
N GLU A 144 15.68 14.76 7.71
CA GLU A 144 14.63 15.34 8.56
C GLU A 144 13.94 16.52 7.87
N GLU A 145 14.71 17.40 7.24
CA GLU A 145 14.16 18.51 6.45
C GLU A 145 13.27 17.98 5.32
N TRP A 146 13.75 17.03 4.52
CA TRP A 146 12.96 16.42 3.46
C TRP A 146 11.70 15.72 3.99
N PHE A 147 11.83 14.90 5.05
CA PHE A 147 10.74 14.12 5.62
C PHE A 147 9.65 15.01 6.21
N SER A 148 10.01 16.19 6.74
CA SER A 148 9.04 17.17 7.25
C SER A 148 8.05 17.69 6.19
N HIS A 149 8.37 17.52 4.91
CA HIS A 149 7.51 17.89 3.79
C HIS A 149 6.75 16.70 3.16
N VAL A 150 7.08 15.47 3.57
CA VAL A 150 6.38 14.27 3.08
C VAL A 150 4.93 14.30 3.57
N PRO A 151 3.94 14.08 2.70
CA PRO A 151 2.54 13.97 3.13
C PRO A 151 2.35 12.91 4.20
N ALA A 152 1.39 13.11 5.11
CA ALA A 152 1.11 12.14 6.15
C ALA A 152 0.72 10.78 5.54
N LEU A 153 1.38 9.71 5.97
CA LEU A 153 1.12 8.34 5.53
C LEU A 153 0.28 7.64 6.59
N LEU A 154 -0.97 7.34 6.26
CA LEU A 154 -1.91 6.74 7.21
C LEU A 154 -2.11 5.25 6.88
N PRO A 155 -1.88 4.34 7.84
CA PRO A 155 -1.91 2.91 7.60
C PRO A 155 -3.33 2.38 7.30
N LEU A 156 -3.41 1.37 6.45
CA LEU A 156 -4.64 0.61 6.15
C LEU A 156 -4.51 -0.83 6.64
N THR A 157 -3.52 -1.54 6.11
CA THR A 157 -3.15 -2.91 6.49
C THR A 157 -1.69 -3.17 6.15
N GLY A 158 -1.01 -4.04 6.91
CA GLY A 158 0.41 -4.34 6.72
C GLY A 158 1.25 -3.08 6.48
N LEU A 159 2.04 -3.07 5.41
CA LEU A 159 2.86 -1.91 5.00
C LEU A 159 2.16 -1.00 3.98
N ARG A 160 0.82 -0.94 3.97
CA ARG A 160 0.03 -0.14 3.02
C ARG A 160 -0.45 1.13 3.68
N TYR A 161 -0.19 2.25 3.02
CA TYR A 161 -0.50 3.59 3.52
C TYR A 161 -1.27 4.38 2.47
N ILE A 162 -2.33 5.06 2.88
CA ILE A 162 -2.90 6.12 2.06
C ILE A 162 -2.10 7.40 2.26
N VAL A 163 -1.80 8.08 1.16
CA VAL A 163 -1.17 9.40 1.17
C VAL A 163 -2.23 10.44 1.53
N SER A 164 -2.22 10.89 2.78
CA SER A 164 -3.26 11.77 3.35
C SER A 164 -2.95 13.24 3.08
N ASP A 165 -3.19 13.66 1.84
CA ASP A 165 -3.16 15.07 1.43
C ASP A 165 -4.41 15.42 0.59
N GLU A 166 -5.19 16.36 1.11
CA GLU A 166 -6.43 16.83 0.49
C GLU A 166 -6.16 17.53 -0.86
N ASN A 167 -4.95 18.09 -1.05
CA ASN A 167 -4.59 18.86 -2.25
C ASN A 167 -4.20 17.98 -3.46
N LEU A 168 -3.93 16.69 -3.24
CA LEU A 168 -3.61 15.79 -4.33
C LEU A 168 -4.82 15.55 -5.23
N LYS A 169 -4.63 15.61 -6.55
CA LYS A 169 -5.67 15.27 -7.51
C LYS A 169 -6.09 13.80 -7.39
N TRP A 170 -5.11 12.94 -7.16
CA TRP A 170 -5.28 11.50 -6.94
C TRP A 170 -5.09 11.17 -5.46
N LYS A 171 -5.69 10.08 -4.98
CA LYS A 171 -5.60 9.66 -3.57
C LYS A 171 -4.87 8.31 -3.49
N PRO A 172 -3.55 8.29 -3.74
CA PRO A 172 -2.83 7.05 -3.90
C PRO A 172 -2.69 6.29 -2.58
N VAL A 173 -2.72 4.98 -2.70
CA VAL A 173 -2.29 4.05 -1.67
C VAL A 173 -0.96 3.47 -2.09
N ILE A 174 0.02 3.53 -1.21
CA ILE A 174 1.37 3.02 -1.44
C ILE A 174 1.64 1.80 -0.56
N SER A 175 2.48 0.89 -1.04
CA SER A 175 3.16 -0.07 -0.20
C SER A 175 4.58 0.42 0.03
N LEU A 176 5.01 0.47 1.29
CA LEU A 176 6.31 1.01 1.69
C LEU A 176 7.11 -0.03 2.48
N GLY A 177 8.14 -0.59 1.88
CA GLY A 177 9.12 -1.48 2.51
C GLY A 177 10.54 -0.93 2.35
N SER A 178 11.05 -0.24 3.37
CA SER A 178 12.35 0.45 3.30
C SER A 178 12.45 1.38 2.08
N SER A 179 13.35 1.08 1.16
CA SER A 179 13.63 1.85 -0.05
C SER A 179 12.68 1.53 -1.19
N ASP A 180 12.00 0.38 -1.14
CA ASP A 180 11.04 -0.05 -2.13
C ASP A 180 9.65 0.49 -1.80
N ILE A 181 9.21 1.45 -2.62
CA ILE A 181 7.90 2.07 -2.51
C ILE A 181 7.21 1.93 -3.86
N ILE A 182 6.02 1.35 -3.85
CA ILE A 182 5.17 1.20 -5.04
C ILE A 182 3.78 1.77 -4.77
N VAL A 183 3.10 2.26 -5.81
CA VAL A 183 1.69 2.66 -5.74
C VAL A 183 0.83 1.43 -5.99
N MET A 184 0.04 1.04 -5.00
CA MET A 184 -0.92 -0.08 -5.09
C MET A 184 -2.19 0.31 -5.87
N GLY A 185 -2.47 1.61 -5.96
CA GLY A 185 -3.51 2.23 -6.77
C GLY A 185 -3.54 3.75 -6.57
N TRP A 186 -3.86 4.53 -7.61
CA TRP A 186 -3.98 6.00 -7.54
C TRP A 186 -5.30 6.47 -6.90
N ASP A 187 -6.19 5.54 -6.56
CA ASP A 187 -7.39 5.74 -5.77
C ASP A 187 -7.69 4.48 -4.93
N LEU A 188 -8.59 4.62 -3.95
CA LEU A 188 -9.04 3.51 -3.11
C LEU A 188 -9.71 2.39 -3.91
N ARG A 189 -10.36 2.72 -5.03
CA ARG A 189 -11.07 1.73 -5.86
C ARG A 189 -10.09 0.74 -6.46
N THR A 190 -9.04 1.25 -7.08
CA THR A 190 -7.96 0.47 -7.69
C THR A 190 -7.18 -0.29 -6.63
N TYR A 191 -6.83 0.38 -5.52
CA TYR A 191 -6.15 -0.26 -4.41
C TYR A 191 -6.93 -1.46 -3.87
N LEU A 192 -8.22 -1.31 -3.59
CA LEU A 192 -9.02 -2.41 -3.03
C LEU A 192 -9.26 -3.54 -4.02
N LEU A 193 -9.37 -3.25 -5.33
CA LEU A 193 -9.41 -4.30 -6.36
C LEU A 193 -8.11 -5.11 -6.38
N ASN A 194 -6.97 -4.46 -6.14
CA ASN A 194 -5.66 -5.10 -6.10
C ASN A 194 -5.49 -5.91 -4.80
N GLU A 195 -5.63 -5.27 -3.64
CA GLU A 195 -5.42 -5.85 -2.30
C GLU A 195 -6.41 -6.98 -1.99
N LEU A 196 -7.67 -6.84 -2.42
CA LEU A 196 -8.73 -7.80 -2.13
C LEU A 196 -9.07 -8.69 -3.34
N SER A 197 -8.20 -8.78 -4.34
CA SER A 197 -8.46 -9.48 -5.60
C SER A 197 -8.96 -10.92 -5.42
N ASN A 198 -8.39 -11.65 -4.45
CA ASN A 198 -8.78 -13.03 -4.11
C ASN A 198 -10.15 -13.17 -3.42
N TYR A 199 -10.75 -12.06 -2.99
CA TYR A 199 -12.01 -12.04 -2.23
C TYR A 199 -13.21 -11.52 -3.03
N LEU A 200 -12.97 -11.07 -4.26
CA LEU A 200 -13.94 -10.27 -5.02
C LEU A 200 -14.58 -11.01 -6.21
N ASP A 201 -14.16 -12.25 -6.49
CA ASP A 201 -14.64 -13.03 -7.64
C ASP A 201 -14.44 -12.25 -8.96
N ILE A 202 -13.21 -11.76 -9.16
CA ILE A 202 -12.81 -10.92 -10.30
C ILE A 202 -11.83 -11.61 -11.26
N HIS A 203 -11.63 -12.92 -11.08
CA HIS A 203 -10.78 -13.75 -11.94
C HIS A 203 -11.62 -14.70 -12.78
N ILE A 204 -11.08 -15.09 -13.93
CA ILE A 204 -11.56 -16.18 -14.78
C ILE A 204 -10.40 -17.13 -15.04
N ASP A 205 -10.70 -18.42 -15.12
CA ASP A 205 -9.71 -19.42 -15.49
C ASP A 205 -9.50 -19.41 -17.01
N VAL A 206 -8.28 -19.09 -17.44
CA VAL A 206 -7.88 -19.10 -18.84
C VAL A 206 -6.92 -20.26 -19.06
N PHE A 207 -7.19 -21.10 -20.07
CA PHE A 207 -6.33 -22.23 -20.39
C PHE A 207 -5.12 -21.76 -21.19
N ASP A 208 -3.93 -22.04 -20.67
CA ASP A 208 -2.68 -21.83 -21.40
C ASP A 208 -2.30 -23.10 -22.17
N GLU A 209 -2.12 -22.96 -23.49
CA GLU A 209 -1.80 -24.09 -24.37
C GLU A 209 -0.35 -24.56 -24.25
N GLU A 210 0.58 -23.69 -23.84
CA GLU A 210 2.00 -24.05 -23.69
C GLU A 210 2.21 -24.88 -22.42
N ASP A 211 1.63 -24.44 -21.32
CA ASP A 211 1.76 -25.06 -20.01
C ASP A 211 0.71 -26.16 -19.74
N GLN A 212 -0.31 -26.29 -20.61
CA GLN A 212 -1.40 -27.27 -20.51
C GLN A 212 -2.16 -27.20 -19.18
N MET A 213 -2.35 -25.99 -18.64
CA MET A 213 -3.08 -25.77 -17.39
C MET A 213 -3.84 -24.44 -17.39
N PHE A 214 -4.76 -24.28 -16.43
CA PHE A 214 -5.51 -23.04 -16.27
C PHE A 214 -4.77 -22.07 -15.35
N TYR A 215 -4.73 -20.80 -15.75
CA TYR A 215 -4.23 -19.69 -14.94
C TYR A 215 -5.37 -18.71 -14.64
N PRO A 216 -5.45 -18.20 -13.41
CA PRO A 216 -6.40 -17.16 -13.08
C PRO A 216 -5.99 -15.85 -13.77
N GLU A 217 -6.88 -15.28 -14.57
CA GLU A 217 -6.72 -13.97 -15.16
C GLU A 217 -7.81 -13.02 -14.69
N LEU A 218 -7.46 -11.74 -14.49
CA LEU A 218 -8.44 -10.71 -14.19
C LEU A 218 -9.47 -10.57 -15.32
N ILE A 219 -10.73 -10.35 -14.97
CA ILE A 219 -11.76 -9.99 -15.95
C ILE A 219 -11.41 -8.68 -16.66
N ASP A 220 -11.81 -8.56 -17.93
CA ASP A 220 -11.51 -7.39 -18.78
C ASP A 220 -11.88 -6.05 -18.13
N GLU A 221 -12.99 -6.01 -17.40
CA GLU A 221 -13.43 -4.81 -16.68
C GLU A 221 -12.38 -4.34 -15.65
N VAL A 222 -11.76 -5.27 -14.90
CA VAL A 222 -10.72 -4.93 -13.92
C VAL A 222 -9.40 -4.61 -14.60
N LYS A 223 -9.01 -5.37 -15.64
CA LYS A 223 -7.84 -5.06 -16.47
C LYS A 223 -7.90 -3.61 -16.98
N ASN A 224 -9.04 -3.20 -17.54
CA ASN A 224 -9.25 -1.83 -18.03
C ASN A 224 -9.17 -0.78 -16.90
N ILE A 225 -9.67 -1.09 -15.69
CA ILE A 225 -9.55 -0.18 -14.53
C ILE A 225 -8.07 0.01 -14.16
N PHE A 226 -7.30 -1.08 -14.11
CA PHE A 226 -5.87 -1.03 -13.82
C PHE A 226 -5.10 -0.29 -14.91
N ASP A 227 -5.32 -0.61 -16.18
CA ASP A 227 -4.65 0.03 -17.30
C ASP A 227 -4.85 1.55 -17.27
N GLU A 228 -6.08 2.03 -17.09
CA GLU A 228 -6.33 3.47 -17.03
C GLU A 228 -5.83 4.11 -15.72
N ASN A 229 -5.91 3.42 -14.58
CA ASN A 229 -5.42 3.93 -13.30
C ASN A 229 -3.89 3.98 -13.22
N PHE A 230 -3.16 3.10 -13.91
CA PHE A 230 -1.69 3.10 -13.94
C PHE A 230 -1.08 3.77 -15.18
N LYS A 231 -1.90 4.11 -16.18
CA LYS A 231 -1.48 4.91 -17.35
C LYS A 231 -0.73 6.17 -16.93
N TYR A 232 0.33 6.50 -17.65
CA TYR A 232 1.06 7.74 -17.42
C TYR A 232 0.14 8.96 -17.49
N ASP A 233 0.17 9.77 -16.44
CA ASP A 233 -0.54 11.05 -16.34
C ASP A 233 0.36 12.02 -15.56
N GLN A 234 0.69 13.16 -16.15
CA GLN A 234 1.54 14.19 -15.52
C GLN A 234 0.98 14.72 -14.19
N THR A 235 -0.32 14.55 -13.96
CA THR A 235 -1.00 14.95 -12.72
C THR A 235 -0.90 13.91 -11.61
N LYS A 236 -0.39 12.70 -11.91
CA LYS A 236 -0.04 11.68 -10.91
C LYS A 236 1.28 12.09 -10.26
N ASP A 237 1.12 12.58 -9.04
CA ASP A 237 2.21 13.09 -8.23
C ASP A 237 1.99 12.76 -6.77
N ILE A 238 3.11 12.50 -6.09
CA ILE A 238 3.18 12.31 -4.65
C ILE A 238 4.35 13.18 -4.20
N PRO A 239 4.09 14.44 -3.78
CA PRO A 239 5.14 15.40 -3.47
C PRO A 239 6.20 14.80 -2.54
N TYR A 240 7.47 15.09 -2.83
CA TYR A 240 8.67 14.57 -2.16
C TYR A 240 8.90 13.05 -2.29
N LEU A 241 7.86 12.23 -2.24
CA LEU A 241 7.97 10.77 -2.36
C LEU A 241 8.16 10.29 -3.79
N LYS A 242 7.70 11.03 -4.81
CA LYS A 242 7.81 10.62 -6.21
C LYS A 242 9.25 10.32 -6.63
N GLU A 243 10.20 11.17 -6.25
CA GLU A 243 11.61 10.92 -6.55
C GLU A 243 12.12 9.63 -5.91
N ARG A 244 11.71 9.38 -4.66
CA ARG A 244 12.06 8.16 -3.94
C ARG A 244 11.43 6.92 -4.58
N ILE A 245 10.16 6.98 -4.98
CA ILE A 245 9.49 5.89 -5.69
C ILE A 245 10.22 5.59 -7.01
N LEU A 246 10.59 6.63 -7.76
CA LEU A 246 11.30 6.48 -9.03
C LEU A 246 12.80 6.14 -8.88
N TYR A 247 13.32 6.09 -7.66
CA TYR A 247 14.70 5.72 -7.38
C TYR A 247 14.98 4.26 -7.77
N LEU A 248 14.06 3.35 -7.43
CA LEU A 248 14.14 1.93 -7.77
C LEU A 248 13.28 1.59 -9.00
N SER A 249 13.70 0.56 -9.74
CA SER A 249 12.97 0.08 -10.91
C SER A 249 11.56 -0.43 -10.63
N SER A 250 11.30 -0.92 -9.42
CA SER A 250 9.98 -1.37 -8.97
C SER A 250 8.93 -0.25 -8.97
N GLY A 251 9.32 0.99 -8.67
CA GLY A 251 8.39 2.12 -8.58
C GLY A 251 8.00 2.75 -9.93
N TRP A 252 8.65 2.39 -11.03
CA TRP A 252 8.39 3.02 -12.34
C TRP A 252 7.02 2.65 -12.92
N SER A 253 6.63 1.38 -12.81
CA SER A 253 5.32 0.90 -13.26
C SER A 253 4.16 1.60 -12.54
N SER A 254 4.39 2.07 -11.31
CA SER A 254 3.44 2.89 -10.55
C SER A 254 3.04 4.18 -11.27
N PHE A 255 3.89 4.69 -12.18
CA PHE A 255 3.66 5.88 -12.98
C PHE A 255 3.42 5.58 -14.46
N GLY A 256 3.18 4.32 -14.83
CA GLY A 256 3.01 3.90 -16.22
C GLY A 256 4.29 4.01 -17.04
N LEU A 257 5.44 3.91 -16.38
CA LEU A 257 6.76 3.92 -17.01
C LEU A 257 7.32 2.50 -17.06
N SER A 258 8.11 2.20 -18.09
CA SER A 258 8.80 0.92 -18.25
C SER A 258 10.29 1.10 -18.05
N TYR A 259 10.95 0.09 -17.48
CA TYR A 259 12.40 0.03 -17.35
C TYR A 259 12.93 -1.26 -18.00
N TYR A 260 14.08 -1.17 -18.68
CA TYR A 260 14.67 -2.26 -19.44
C TYR A 260 16.02 -2.72 -18.87
N PRO A 261 16.31 -4.04 -18.84
CA PRO A 261 15.43 -5.13 -19.30
C PRO A 261 14.32 -5.44 -18.29
N GLU A 262 13.14 -5.83 -18.79
CA GLU A 262 11.93 -6.11 -17.97
C GLU A 262 12.15 -7.22 -16.92
N ASN A 263 13.18 -8.06 -17.09
CA ASN A 263 13.54 -9.17 -16.19
C ASN A 263 14.74 -8.86 -15.27
N ALA A 264 15.20 -7.61 -15.18
CA ALA A 264 16.20 -7.23 -14.20
C ALA A 264 15.61 -7.27 -12.78
N GLY A 265 16.38 -7.77 -11.81
CA GLY A 265 16.01 -7.63 -10.39
C GLY A 265 15.86 -6.15 -9.99
N ILE A 266 15.17 -5.87 -8.88
CA ILE A 266 14.97 -4.49 -8.39
C ILE A 266 16.34 -3.83 -8.15
N HIS A 267 16.58 -2.68 -8.76
CA HIS A 267 17.84 -1.93 -8.61
C HIS A 267 17.64 -0.41 -8.73
N PRO A 268 18.58 0.39 -8.21
CA PRO A 268 18.58 1.84 -8.40
C PRO A 268 18.75 2.21 -9.87
N ILE A 269 17.88 3.09 -10.38
CA ILE A 269 17.94 3.62 -11.75
C ILE A 269 18.59 5.00 -11.78
N VAL A 270 18.32 5.81 -10.75
CA VAL A 270 18.90 7.15 -10.64
C VAL A 270 20.29 7.00 -10.04
N LYS A 271 21.31 7.53 -10.73
CA LYS A 271 22.67 7.58 -10.17
C LYS A 271 22.66 8.47 -8.94
N THR A 272 23.08 7.92 -7.81
CA THR A 272 23.42 8.69 -6.63
C THR A 272 24.56 9.67 -6.96
N GLU A 273 24.44 10.94 -6.55
CA GLU A 273 25.57 11.87 -6.68
C GLU A 273 26.73 11.38 -5.81
N MET A 274 27.94 11.38 -6.40
CA MET A 274 29.19 10.94 -5.78
C MET A 274 29.38 11.56 -4.40
N SER A 275 29.91 10.77 -3.45
CA SER A 275 30.19 11.25 -2.10
C SER A 275 31.20 12.39 -2.11
N GLU A 276 31.23 13.22 -1.07
CA GLU A 276 32.27 14.25 -0.92
C GLU A 276 33.69 13.66 -0.93
N GLU A 277 33.85 12.38 -0.57
CA GLU A 277 35.14 11.66 -0.58
C GLU A 277 35.60 11.24 -1.98
N GLU A 278 34.69 11.24 -2.96
CA GLU A 278 34.95 10.85 -4.35
C GLU A 278 35.22 12.05 -5.28
N LYS A 279 35.25 13.30 -4.76
CA LYS A 279 35.66 14.53 -5.47
C LYS A 279 37.05 15.02 -5.06
#